data_AF-I1MF97-F1
#
_entry.id   AF-I1MF97-F1
#
_cell.length_a   1.000
_cell.length_b   1.000
_cell.length_c   1.000
_cell.angle_alpha   90.00
_cell.angle_beta   90.00
_cell.angle_gamma   90.00
#
_symmetry.space_group_name_H-M   'P 1'
#
loop_
_entity.id
_entity.type
_entity.pdbx_description
1 polymer ?
#
loop_
_entity_poly.entity_id
_entity_poly.type
_entity_poly.pdbx_seq_one_letter_code
_entity_poly.pdbx_strand_id
1 'polypeptide(L)'
;MDVGQMQRQWIDYTKSLFLEGFLDGQFLQLQQLQDENNPDFVVEVVSLFFEDSERLLKDLTFALDQNGVDFKKVDAHVHQLKGSSSSIGAQRVKNACIAFRNFCEEQNTDA
;
A
#
# COMPACT_ATOMS: atom_id res chain seq x y z
N MET A 1 13.92 -6.02 27.89
CA MET A 1 13.37 -4.69 27.63
C MET A 1 12.17 -4.51 28.53
N ASP A 2 12.03 -3.34 29.14
CA ASP A 2 10.87 -3.02 30.00
C ASP A 2 9.64 -2.73 29.13
N VAL A 3 8.43 -3.13 29.57
CA VAL A 3 7.18 -2.94 28.82
C VAL A 3 6.94 -1.46 28.53
N GLY A 4 7.28 -0.58 29.48
CA GLY A 4 7.15 0.86 29.29
C GLY A 4 8.10 1.42 28.23
N GLN A 5 9.26 0.79 28.01
CA GLN A 5 10.16 1.16 26.91
C GLN A 5 9.57 0.75 25.55
N MET A 6 9.04 -0.47 25.45
CA MET A 6 8.44 -0.98 24.21
C MET A 6 7.23 -0.16 23.78
N GLN A 7 6.38 0.25 24.73
CA GLN A 7 5.24 1.12 24.44
C GLN A 7 5.66 2.49 23.90
N ARG A 8 6.70 3.11 24.49
CA ARG A 8 7.26 4.38 23.98
C ARG A 8 7.80 4.23 22.56
N GLN A 9 8.60 3.19 22.32
CA GLN A 9 9.14 2.90 20.99
C GLN A 9 8.04 2.69 19.95
N TRP A 10 6.98 1.98 20.30
CA TRP A 10 5.84 1.76 19.42
C TRP A 10 5.13 3.08 19.08
N ILE A 11 4.84 3.91 20.08
CA ILE A 11 4.20 5.23 19.88
C ILE A 11 5.05 6.12 18.97
N ASP A 12 6.35 6.22 19.25
CA ASP A 12 7.27 7.07 18.51
C ASP A 12 7.41 6.59 17.05
N TYR A 13 7.53 5.28 16.84
CA TYR A 13 7.62 4.68 15.51
C TYR A 13 6.32 4.85 14.71
N THR A 14 5.16 4.55 15.30
CA THR A 14 3.88 4.78 14.64
C THR A 14 3.71 6.25 14.27
N LYS A 15 4.06 7.17 15.18
CA LYS A 15 4.00 8.61 14.89
C LYS A 15 4.91 9.00 13.72
N SER A 16 6.12 8.45 13.61
CA SER A 16 7.00 8.77 12.48
C SER A 16 6.41 8.30 11.15
N LEU A 17 5.79 7.10 11.11
CA LEU A 17 5.12 6.59 9.91
C LEU A 17 4.03 7.54 9.38
N PHE A 18 3.24 8.14 10.28
CA PHE A 18 2.23 9.14 9.89
C PHE A 18 2.86 10.48 9.47
N LEU A 19 3.87 10.96 10.19
CA LEU A 19 4.55 12.23 9.89
C LEU A 19 5.29 12.20 8.55
N GLU A 20 5.87 11.06 8.21
CA GLU A 20 6.57 10.83 6.93
C GLU A 20 5.61 10.42 5.80
N GLY A 21 4.30 10.33 6.08
CA GLY A 21 3.25 10.03 5.11
C GLY A 21 3.22 8.59 4.62
N PHE A 22 3.84 7.64 5.33
CA PHE A 22 3.69 6.22 5.01
C PHE A 22 2.25 5.76 5.25
N LEU A 23 1.66 6.19 6.37
CA LEU A 23 0.30 5.86 6.77
C LEU A 23 -0.58 7.11 6.80
N ASP A 24 -1.83 6.98 6.35
CA ASP A 24 -2.86 8.02 6.48
C ASP A 24 -4.02 7.58 7.39
N GLY A 25 -5.01 8.46 7.56
CA GLY A 25 -6.14 8.25 8.46
C GLY A 25 -6.94 6.97 8.23
N GLN A 26 -6.85 6.34 7.04
CA GLN A 26 -7.49 5.05 6.80
C GLN A 26 -6.89 3.95 7.69
N PHE A 27 -5.57 3.99 7.96
CA PHE A 27 -4.95 3.01 8.85
C PHE A 27 -5.48 3.14 10.29
N LEU A 28 -5.76 4.38 10.74
CA LEU A 28 -6.40 4.61 12.04
C LEU A 28 -7.82 4.02 12.08
N GLN A 29 -8.56 4.09 10.97
CA GLN A 29 -9.89 3.46 10.88
C GLN A 29 -9.80 1.94 10.98
N LEU A 30 -8.78 1.31 10.36
CA LEU A 30 -8.57 -0.13 10.54
C LEU A 30 -8.26 -0.49 11.99
N GLN A 31 -7.44 0.31 12.68
CA GLN A 31 -7.15 0.10 14.10
C GLN A 31 -8.39 0.23 14.98
N GLN A 32 -9.37 1.08 14.62
CA GLN A 32 -10.63 1.21 15.35
C GLN A 32 -11.56 -0.01 15.21
N LEU A 33 -11.35 -0.85 14.18
CA LEU A 33 -12.11 -2.07 13.98
C LEU A 33 -11.51 -3.27 14.74
N GLN A 34 -10.29 -3.14 15.25
CA GLN A 34 -9.65 -4.14 16.07
C GLN A 34 -10.11 -4.00 17.53
N ASP A 35 -10.55 -5.11 18.14
CA ASP A 35 -11.01 -5.15 19.52
C ASP A 35 -10.56 -6.44 20.24
N GLU A 36 -11.03 -6.67 21.47
CA GLU A 36 -10.68 -7.86 22.25
C GLU A 36 -11.23 -9.17 21.65
N ASN A 37 -12.29 -9.10 20.83
CA ASN A 37 -12.88 -10.26 20.17
C ASN A 37 -12.15 -10.59 18.84
N ASN A 38 -11.54 -9.59 18.22
CA ASN A 38 -10.74 -9.73 17.01
C ASN A 38 -9.40 -8.98 17.13
N PRO A 39 -8.45 -9.47 17.96
CA PRO A 39 -7.21 -8.78 18.27
C PRO A 39 -6.21 -8.74 17.10
N ASP A 40 -6.38 -9.62 16.11
CA ASP A 40 -5.45 -9.77 14.98
C ASP A 40 -5.95 -9.09 13.69
N PHE A 41 -7.10 -8.43 13.72
CA PHE A 41 -7.75 -7.83 12.56
C PHE A 41 -6.80 -7.01 11.66
N VAL A 42 -6.04 -6.08 12.24
CA VAL A 42 -5.13 -5.23 11.44
C VAL A 42 -4.02 -6.06 10.81
N VAL A 43 -3.50 -7.06 11.54
CA VAL A 43 -2.46 -7.96 11.03
C VAL A 43 -2.96 -8.80 9.87
N GLU A 44 -4.18 -9.34 9.97
CA GLU A 44 -4.81 -10.11 8.89
C GLU A 44 -5.03 -9.25 7.64
N VAL A 45 -5.57 -8.04 7.79
CA VAL A 45 -5.82 -7.11 6.68
C VAL A 45 -4.52 -6.70 5.99
N VAL A 46 -3.47 -6.39 6.77
CA VAL A 46 -2.16 -6.01 6.23
C VAL A 46 -1.47 -7.20 5.56
N SER A 47 -1.63 -8.42 6.09
CA SER A 47 -1.07 -9.62 5.49
C SER A 47 -1.71 -9.91 4.12
N LEU A 48 -3.04 -9.81 4.03
CA LEU A 48 -3.75 -9.94 2.75
C LEU A 48 -3.29 -8.88 1.73
N PHE A 49 -3.11 -7.64 2.19
CA PHE A 49 -2.56 -6.57 1.35
C PHE A 49 -1.18 -6.92 0.78
N PHE A 50 -0.29 -7.52 1.59
CA PHE A 50 1.04 -7.92 1.12
C PHE A 50 0.97 -9.01 0.06
N GLU A 51 0.16 -10.05 0.27
CA GLU A 51 -0.02 -11.15 -0.69
C GLU A 51 -0.56 -10.63 -2.04
N ASP A 52 -1.59 -9.79 -2.00
CA ASP A 52 -2.17 -9.21 -3.21
C ASP A 52 -1.21 -8.24 -3.91
N SER A 53 -0.49 -7.41 -3.14
CA SER A 53 0.47 -6.45 -3.69
C SER A 53 1.66 -7.15 -4.35
N GLU A 54 2.18 -8.23 -3.75
CA GLU A 54 3.28 -9.00 -4.35
C GLU A 54 2.86 -9.57 -5.71
N ARG A 55 1.66 -10.15 -5.80
CA ARG A 55 1.12 -10.66 -7.06
C ARG A 55 0.96 -9.54 -8.10
N LEU A 56 0.37 -8.42 -7.72
CA LEU A 56 0.16 -7.28 -8.62
C LEU A 56 1.47 -6.69 -9.13
N LEU A 57 2.49 -6.57 -8.28
CA LEU A 57 3.80 -6.06 -8.68
C LEU A 57 4.52 -7.02 -9.64
N LYS A 58 4.39 -8.34 -9.46
CA LYS A 58 4.90 -9.34 -10.42
C LYS A 58 4.21 -9.22 -11.78
N ASP A 59 2.88 -9.13 -11.79
CA ASP A 59 2.09 -9.00 -13.03
C ASP A 59 2.36 -7.67 -13.75
N LEU A 60 2.57 -6.59 -12.99
CA LEU A 60 2.98 -5.28 -13.51
C LEU A 60 4.36 -5.35 -14.16
N THR A 61 5.34 -5.91 -13.45
CA THR A 61 6.72 -6.05 -13.94
C THR A 61 6.74 -6.85 -15.23
N PHE A 62 6.05 -8.00 -15.25
CA PHE A 62 5.94 -8.82 -16.45
C PHE A 62 5.29 -8.08 -17.62
N ALA A 63 4.26 -7.26 -17.38
CA ALA A 63 3.59 -6.49 -18.42
C ALA A 63 4.46 -5.38 -19.01
N LEU A 64 5.33 -4.78 -18.20
CA LEU A 64 6.27 -3.73 -18.63
C LEU A 64 7.46 -4.30 -19.42
N ASP A 65 7.88 -5.54 -19.12
CA ASP A 65 9.00 -6.20 -19.81
C ASP A 65 8.65 -6.75 -21.21
N GLN A 66 7.40 -6.64 -21.67
CA GLN A 66 6.99 -7.14 -22.98
C GLN A 66 7.43 -6.21 -24.13
N ASN A 67 7.75 -6.82 -25.28
CA ASN A 67 7.95 -6.06 -26.53
C ASN A 67 6.61 -5.45 -27.00
N GLY A 68 6.41 -4.18 -26.68
CA GLY A 68 5.16 -3.45 -26.88
C GLY A 68 4.27 -3.53 -25.64
N VAL A 69 4.40 -2.52 -24.77
CA VAL A 69 3.68 -2.45 -23.50
C VAL A 69 2.17 -2.27 -23.74
N ASP A 70 1.37 -3.17 -23.17
CA ASP A 70 -0.09 -3.00 -23.10
C ASP A 70 -0.43 -2.06 -21.93
N PHE A 71 -0.46 -0.77 -22.21
CA PHE A 71 -0.77 0.26 -21.20
C PHE A 71 -2.17 0.13 -20.59
N LYS A 72 -3.13 -0.53 -21.25
CA LYS A 72 -4.45 -0.79 -20.63
C LYS A 72 -4.33 -1.84 -19.54
N LYS A 73 -3.54 -2.90 -19.78
CA LYS A 73 -3.26 -3.93 -18.78
C LYS A 73 -2.44 -3.36 -17.60
N VAL A 74 -1.44 -2.53 -17.89
CA VAL A 74 -0.65 -1.84 -16.86
C VAL A 74 -1.55 -0.92 -16.03
N ASP A 75 -2.37 -0.07 -16.65
CA ASP A 75 -3.30 0.80 -15.91
C ASP A 75 -4.24 0.01 -15.01
N ALA A 76 -4.76 -1.14 -15.47
CA ALA A 76 -5.63 -1.99 -14.66
C ALA A 76 -4.93 -2.49 -13.39
N HIS A 77 -3.69 -2.99 -13.48
CA HIS A 77 -2.92 -3.44 -12.31
C HIS A 77 -2.60 -2.28 -11.36
N VAL A 78 -2.18 -1.13 -11.89
CA VAL A 78 -1.89 0.07 -11.10
C VAL A 78 -3.15 0.58 -10.40
N HIS A 79 -4.30 0.56 -11.08
CA HIS A 79 -5.57 0.96 -10.50
C HIS A 79 -5.96 0.04 -9.33
N GLN A 80 -5.78 -1.28 -9.47
CA GLN A 80 -6.05 -2.22 -8.40
C GLN A 80 -5.11 -2.00 -7.21
N LEU A 81 -3.81 -1.81 -7.46
CA LEU A 81 -2.82 -1.53 -6.41
C LEU A 81 -3.11 -0.20 -5.69
N LYS A 82 -3.56 0.83 -6.42
CA LYS A 82 -4.02 2.10 -5.85
C LYS A 82 -5.19 1.88 -4.89
N GLY A 83 -6.19 1.11 -5.31
CA GLY A 83 -7.37 0.80 -4.52
C GLY A 83 -7.01 0.06 -3.23
N SER A 84 -6.23 -1.01 -3.35
CA SER A 84 -5.76 -1.83 -2.22
C SER A 84 -4.88 -1.03 -1.24
N SER A 85 -3.97 -0.20 -1.77
CA SER A 85 -3.16 0.69 -0.92
C SER A 85 -4.02 1.73 -0.20
N SER A 86 -5.06 2.23 -0.87
CA SER A 86 -5.98 3.20 -0.28
C SER A 86 -6.87 2.57 0.80
N SER A 87 -7.20 1.28 0.75
CA SER A 87 -8.06 0.65 1.76
C SER A 87 -7.34 0.36 3.07
N ILE A 88 -6.00 0.29 3.06
CA ILE A 88 -5.19 0.11 4.26
C ILE A 88 -4.49 1.38 4.76
N GLY A 89 -4.61 2.49 4.02
CA GLY A 89 -3.94 3.75 4.35
C GLY A 89 -2.46 3.80 4.00
N ALA A 90 -1.97 2.96 3.07
CA ALA A 90 -0.61 3.02 2.54
C ALA A 90 -0.45 4.20 1.57
N GLN A 91 -0.36 5.40 2.12
CA GLN A 91 -0.54 6.66 1.40
C GLN A 91 0.52 6.88 0.31
N ARG A 92 1.81 6.61 0.60
CA ARG A 92 2.88 6.77 -0.40
C ARG A 92 2.72 5.83 -1.59
N VAL A 93 2.31 4.58 -1.36
CA VAL A 93 2.07 3.62 -2.44
C VAL A 93 0.88 4.05 -3.30
N LYS A 94 -0.24 4.44 -2.65
CA LYS A 94 -1.40 5.02 -3.34
C LYS A 94 -1.01 6.21 -4.22
N ASN A 95 -0.18 7.12 -3.71
CA ASN A 95 0.25 8.30 -4.46
C ASN A 95 1.18 7.94 -5.63
N ALA A 96 2.08 6.98 -5.44
CA ALA A 96 2.90 6.45 -6.52
C ALA A 96 2.04 5.84 -7.63
N CYS A 97 0.99 5.09 -7.29
CA CYS A 97 0.05 4.58 -8.27
C CYS A 97 -0.69 5.70 -9.01
N ILE A 98 -1.09 6.79 -8.34
CA ILE A 98 -1.72 7.94 -9.01
C ILE A 98 -0.77 8.54 -10.06
N ALA A 99 0.50 8.77 -9.69
CA ALA A 99 1.50 9.27 -10.62
C ALA A 99 1.74 8.30 -11.78
N PHE A 100 1.82 7.00 -11.49
CA PHE A 100 2.02 5.96 -12.50
C PHE A 100 0.92 5.98 -13.56
N ARG A 101 -0.35 6.11 -13.16
CA ARG A 101 -1.47 6.13 -14.12
C ARG A 101 -1.35 7.26 -15.15
N ASN A 102 -0.77 8.40 -14.78
CA ASN A 102 -0.52 9.49 -15.74
C ASN A 102 0.43 9.02 -16.86
N PHE A 103 1.47 8.25 -16.54
CA PHE A 103 2.37 7.68 -17.54
C PHE A 103 1.69 6.61 -18.40
N CYS A 104 0.70 5.87 -17.85
CA CYS A 104 -0.12 4.96 -18.65
C CYS A 104 -0.98 5.70 -19.68
N GLU A 105 -1.54 6.86 -19.31
CA GLU A 105 -2.33 7.71 -20.22
C GLU A 105 -1.44 8.32 -21.32
N GLU A 106 -0.21 8.70 -20.98
CA GLU A 106 0.80 9.22 -21.91
C GLU A 106 1.50 8.15 -22.76
N GLN A 107 1.30 6.86 -22.42
CA GLN A 107 2.01 5.73 -23.02
C GLN A 107 3.54 5.86 -22.97
N ASN A 108 4.06 6.34 -21.84
CA ASN A 108 5.48 6.62 -21.64
C ASN A 108 6.19 5.44 -20.95
N THR A 109 7.25 4.91 -21.56
CA THR A 109 8.05 3.78 -21.04
C THR A 109 9.34 4.19 -20.31
N ASP A 110 9.76 5.45 -20.40
CA ASP A 110 11.14 5.87 -20.10
C ASP A 110 11.27 6.77 -18.86
N ALA A 111 10.15 7.12 -18.21
CA ALA A 111 10.07 8.11 -17.12
C ALA A 111 10.58 7.61 -15.75
#